data_AF-A0A2T4KG19-F1
#
_entry.id   AF-A0A2T4KG19-F1
#
_cell.length_a   1.000
_cell.length_b   1.000
_cell.length_c   1.000
_cell.angle_alpha   90.00
_cell.angle_beta   90.00
_cell.angle_gamma   90.00
#
_symmetry.space_group_name_H-M   'P 1'
#
loop_
_entity.id
_entity.type
_entity.pdbx_description
1 polymer ?
#
loop_
_entity_poly.entity_id
_entity_poly.type
_entity_poly.pdbx_seq_one_letter_code
_entity_poly.pdbx_strand_id
1 'polypeptide(L)'
;MNWETKSLIEDIDIIKQKIDDLRDTFVWFDDDYFNHEPNHMLTREEIEIHGRNYHEHRRYITQHIDLLNMYLKELDTVLEDIEKASSAKFGDGTDNA
;
A
#
# COMPACT_ATOMS: atom_id res chain seq x y z
N MET A 1 -15.40 23.52 -1.50
CA MET A 1 -14.72 22.53 -2.37
C MET A 1 -15.71 22.08 -3.44
N ASN A 2 -15.31 21.94 -4.71
CA ASN A 2 -16.22 21.40 -5.72
C ASN A 2 -16.39 19.87 -5.51
N TRP A 3 -17.42 19.29 -6.13
CA TRP A 3 -17.73 17.88 -5.97
C TRP A 3 -16.61 16.96 -6.51
N GLU A 4 -15.92 17.39 -7.58
CA GLU A 4 -14.77 16.68 -8.17
C GLU A 4 -13.60 16.57 -7.19
N THR A 5 -13.18 17.67 -6.57
CA THR A 5 -12.11 17.65 -5.56
C THR A 5 -12.52 16.86 -4.33
N LYS A 6 -13.81 16.83 -3.97
CA LYS A 6 -14.30 15.96 -2.88
C LYS A 6 -14.16 14.48 -3.23
N SER A 7 -14.52 14.09 -4.46
CA SER A 7 -14.36 12.72 -4.95
C SER A 7 -12.90 12.28 -4.93
N LEU A 8 -11.98 13.10 -5.44
CA LEU A 8 -10.54 12.77 -5.47
C LEU A 8 -9.94 12.59 -4.07
N ILE A 9 -10.39 13.38 -3.09
CA ILE A 9 -9.98 13.20 -1.69
C ILE A 9 -10.52 11.89 -1.12
N GLU A 10 -11.79 11.57 -1.38
CA GLU A 10 -12.39 10.29 -0.97
C GLU A 10 -11.65 9.10 -1.58
N ASP A 11 -11.23 9.17 -2.85
CA ASP A 11 -10.44 8.13 -3.51
C ASP A 11 -9.07 7.95 -2.84
N ILE A 12 -8.38 9.04 -2.50
CA ILE A 12 -7.11 8.99 -1.74
C ILE A 12 -7.31 8.36 -0.37
N ASP A 13 -8.34 8.75 0.36
CA ASP A 13 -8.62 8.22 1.70
C ASP A 13 -8.90 6.70 1.66
N ILE A 14 -9.63 6.23 0.64
CA ILE A 14 -9.88 4.80 0.43
C ILE A 14 -8.57 4.06 0.13
N ILE A 15 -7.72 4.59 -0.76
CA ILE A 15 -6.44 3.95 -1.10
C ILE A 15 -5.54 3.89 0.13
N LYS A 16 -5.49 4.97 0.92
CA LYS A 16 -4.73 5.01 2.15
C LYS A 16 -5.21 3.93 3.14
N GLN A 17 -6.52 3.78 3.30
CA GLN A 17 -7.09 2.75 4.16
C GLN A 17 -6.69 1.33 3.70
N LYS A 18 -6.71 1.06 2.39
CA LYS A 18 -6.24 -0.22 1.84
C LYS A 18 -4.75 -0.49 2.13
N ILE A 19 -3.92 0.54 2.07
CA ILE A 19 -2.48 0.44 2.40
C ILE A 19 -2.29 0.20 3.90
N ASP A 20 -3.04 0.91 4.75
CA ASP A 20 -3.02 0.71 6.20
C ASP A 20 -3.45 -0.71 6.57
N ASP A 21 -4.52 -1.23 5.96
CA ASP A 21 -4.99 -2.61 6.16
C ASP A 21 -3.90 -3.63 5.74
N LEU A 22 -3.26 -3.44 4.58
CA LEU A 22 -2.18 -4.31 4.09
C LEU A 22 -0.94 -4.27 5.00
N ARG A 23 -0.64 -3.09 5.57
CA ARG A 23 0.44 -2.92 6.54
C ARG A 23 0.11 -3.71 7.80
N ASP A 24 -1.10 -3.59 8.33
CA ASP A 24 -1.50 -4.21 9.58
C ASP A 24 -1.49 -5.74 9.47
N THR A 25 -1.89 -6.31 8.32
CA THR A 25 -1.74 -7.76 8.09
C THR A 25 -0.29 -8.21 8.07
N PHE A 26 0.63 -7.38 7.54
CA PHE A 26 2.05 -7.69 7.55
C PHE A 26 2.65 -7.58 8.95
N VAL A 27 2.20 -6.62 9.77
CA VAL A 27 2.59 -6.48 11.18
C VAL A 27 2.14 -7.70 11.98
N TRP A 28 0.88 -8.16 11.81
CA TRP A 28 0.42 -9.37 12.51
C TRP A 28 1.23 -10.60 12.14
N PHE A 29 1.61 -10.73 10.86
CA PHE A 29 2.51 -11.80 10.43
C PHE A 29 3.89 -11.70 11.13
N ASP A 30 4.46 -10.51 11.20
CA ASP A 30 5.76 -10.27 11.84
C ASP A 30 5.72 -10.59 13.33
N ASP A 31 4.72 -10.07 14.06
CA ASP A 31 4.52 -10.29 15.49
C ASP A 31 4.29 -11.76 15.83
N ASP A 32 3.50 -12.48 15.03
CA ASP A 32 3.20 -13.89 15.25
C ASP A 32 4.42 -14.78 14.97
N TYR A 33 5.15 -14.48 13.90
CA TYR A 33 6.20 -15.36 13.39
C TYR A 33 7.60 -15.06 13.97
N PHE A 34 7.93 -13.79 14.16
CA PHE A 34 9.20 -13.33 14.71
C PHE A 34 9.04 -12.86 16.17
N ASN A 35 8.49 -13.75 16.99
CA ASN A 35 8.11 -13.49 18.38
C ASN A 35 9.25 -13.59 19.41
N HIS A 36 10.50 -13.66 18.95
CA HIS A 36 11.68 -13.77 19.81
C HIS A 36 12.49 -12.48 19.84
N GLU A 37 13.17 -12.22 20.95
CA GLU A 37 14.08 -11.10 21.08
C GLU A 37 15.21 -11.14 20.03
N PRO A 38 15.75 -10.00 19.56
CA PRO A 38 16.74 -9.96 18.48
C PRO A 38 18.01 -10.81 18.67
N ASN A 39 18.36 -11.13 19.92
CA ASN A 39 19.53 -11.93 20.27
C ASN A 39 19.20 -13.42 20.51
N HIS A 40 17.97 -13.86 20.25
CA HIS A 40 17.56 -15.25 20.39
C HIS A 40 18.30 -16.14 19.38
N MET A 41 18.92 -17.20 19.88
CA MET A 41 19.52 -18.22 19.03
C MET A 41 18.49 -19.31 18.77
N LEU A 42 18.12 -19.49 17.50
CA LEU A 42 17.17 -20.52 17.11
C LEU A 42 17.67 -21.91 17.51
N THR A 43 16.78 -22.68 18.13
CA THR A 43 16.93 -24.10 18.36
C THR A 43 16.87 -24.86 17.03
N ARG A 44 17.32 -26.11 17.03
CA ARG A 44 17.22 -26.97 15.85
C ARG A 44 15.77 -27.17 15.38
N GLU A 45 14.84 -27.28 16.31
CA GLU A 45 13.41 -27.43 16.01
C GLU A 45 12.85 -26.17 15.33
N GLU A 46 13.16 -24.98 15.84
CA GLU A 46 12.75 -23.71 15.24
C GLU A 46 13.33 -23.52 13.83
N ILE A 47 14.59 -23.93 13.61
CA ILE A 47 15.19 -23.93 12.26
C ILE A 47 14.43 -24.86 11.31
N GLU A 48 14.06 -26.05 11.76
CA GLU A 48 13.29 -27.01 10.96
C GLU A 48 11.88 -26.50 10.64
N ILE A 49 11.21 -25.86 11.61
CA ILE A 49 9.91 -25.20 11.41
C ILE A 49 10.04 -24.08 10.38
N HIS A 50 11.05 -23.22 10.51
CA HIS A 50 11.28 -22.13 9.56
C HIS A 50 11.49 -22.65 8.14
N GLY A 51 12.29 -23.71 8.00
CA GLY A 51 12.51 -24.36 6.71
C GLY A 51 11.23 -24.93 6.09
N ARG A 52 10.35 -25.54 6.89
CA ARG A 52 9.07 -26.09 6.40
C ARG A 52 8.11 -25.01 5.92
N ASN A 53 8.05 -23.87 6.63
CA ASN A 53 7.12 -22.79 6.32
C ASN A 53 7.63 -21.82 5.23
N TYR A 54 8.87 -21.98 4.75
CA TYR A 54 9.51 -21.10 3.78
C TYR A 54 8.63 -20.81 2.55
N HIS A 55 8.04 -21.84 1.94
CA HIS A 55 7.23 -21.67 0.73
C HIS A 55 5.93 -20.93 0.99
N GLU A 56 5.33 -21.13 2.17
CA GLU A 56 4.12 -20.43 2.58
C GLU A 56 4.39 -18.95 2.81
N HIS A 57 5.47 -18.61 3.53
CA HIS A 57 5.89 -17.22 3.72
C HIS A 57 6.23 -16.54 2.40
N ARG A 58 6.97 -17.22 1.51
CA ARG A 58 7.28 -16.67 0.19
C ARG A 58 6.01 -16.35 -0.59
N ARG A 59 5.01 -17.22 -0.55
CA ARG A 59 3.71 -16.99 -1.21
C ARG A 59 2.97 -15.81 -0.56
N TYR A 60 2.89 -15.78 0.77
CA TYR A 60 2.26 -14.70 1.52
C TYR A 60 2.85 -13.32 1.17
N ILE A 61 4.19 -13.22 1.21
CA ILE A 61 4.93 -12.00 0.88
C ILE A 61 4.71 -11.61 -0.58
N THR A 62 4.72 -12.57 -1.51
CA THR A 62 4.47 -12.28 -2.94
C THR A 62 3.07 -11.68 -3.13
N GLN A 63 2.06 -12.25 -2.49
CA GLN A 63 0.69 -11.73 -2.56
C GLN A 63 0.56 -10.32 -1.95
N HIS A 64 1.28 -10.03 -0.87
CA HIS A 64 1.30 -8.68 -0.28
C HIS A 64 1.96 -7.67 -1.21
N ILE A 65 3.07 -8.04 -1.85
CA ILE A 65 3.74 -7.19 -2.85
C ILE A 65 2.81 -6.92 -4.03
N ASP A 66 2.10 -7.94 -4.53
CA ASP A 66 1.15 -7.78 -5.64
C ASP A 66 0.01 -6.82 -5.27
N LEU A 67 -0.54 -6.92 -4.05
CA LEU A 67 -1.57 -6.00 -3.55
C LEU A 67 -1.03 -4.57 -3.39
N LEU A 68 0.15 -4.40 -2.80
CA LEU A 68 0.78 -3.09 -2.67
C LEU A 68 0.97 -2.43 -4.04
N ASN A 69 1.50 -3.19 -5.02
CA ASN A 69 1.68 -2.69 -6.37
C ASN A 69 0.35 -2.29 -7.03
N MET A 70 -0.74 -2.99 -6.74
CA MET A 70 -2.07 -2.61 -7.22
C MET A 70 -2.53 -1.28 -6.60
N TYR A 71 -2.39 -1.11 -5.29
CA TYR A 71 -2.78 0.13 -4.60
C TYR A 71 -1.92 1.33 -5.00
N LEU A 72 -0.63 1.13 -5.25
CA LEU A 72 0.25 2.16 -5.79
C LEU A 72 -0.20 2.62 -7.18
N LYS A 73 -0.63 1.69 -8.05
CA LYS A 73 -1.20 2.06 -9.37
C LYS A 73 -2.51 2.81 -9.26
N GLU A 74 -3.38 2.44 -8.31
CA GLU A 74 -4.60 3.20 -8.02
C GLU A 74 -4.24 4.64 -7.58
N LEU A 75 -3.22 4.79 -6.72
CA LEU A 75 -2.74 6.10 -6.29
C LEU A 75 -2.20 6.93 -7.45
N ASP A 76 -1.36 6.34 -8.31
CA ASP A 76 -0.82 7.02 -9.49
C ASP A 76 -1.95 7.53 -10.40
N THR A 77 -3.01 6.75 -10.57
CA THR A 77 -4.18 7.13 -11.37
C THR A 77 -4.89 8.37 -10.77
N VAL A 78 -5.11 8.39 -9.46
CA VAL A 78 -5.75 9.52 -8.78
C VAL A 78 -4.86 10.77 -8.83
N LEU A 79 -3.54 10.61 -8.73
CA LEU A 79 -2.59 11.72 -8.86
C LEU A 79 -2.61 12.32 -10.28
N GLU A 80 -2.65 11.50 -11.32
CA GLU A 80 -2.82 11.98 -12.69
C GLU A 80 -4.12 12.78 -12.88
N ASP A 81 -5.22 12.35 -12.27
CA ASP A 81 -6.50 13.04 -12.38
C ASP A 81 -6.51 14.37 -11.61
N ILE A 82 -5.80 14.46 -10.49
CA ILE A 82 -5.53 15.71 -9.79
C ILE A 82 -4.72 16.67 -10.68
N GLU A 83 -3.66 16.19 -11.34
CA GLU A 83 -2.84 17.00 -12.23
C GLU A 83 -3.65 17.57 -13.40
N LYS A 84 -4.48 16.73 -14.04
CA LYS A 84 -5.40 17.15 -15.12
C LYS A 84 -6.40 18.20 -14.62
N ALA A 85 -7.03 17.97 -13.47
CA ALA A 85 -7.99 18.90 -12.89
C ALA A 85 -7.36 20.25 -12.51
N SER A 86 -6.09 20.25 -12.07
CA SER A 86 -5.35 21.47 -11.77
C SER A 86 -4.97 22.26 -13.02
N SER A 87 -4.57 21.56 -14.09
CA SER A 87 -4.14 22.15 -15.36
C SER A 87 -5.29 22.78 -16.14
N ALA A 88 -6.49 22.18 -16.08
CA ALA A 88 -7.69 22.71 -16.73
C ALA A 88 -8.11 24.10 -16.21
N LYS A 89 -7.75 24.47 -14.97
CA LYS A 89 -8.13 25.76 -14.37
C LYS A 89 -7.32 26.96 -14.89
N PHE A 90 -6.21 26.73 -15.60
CA PHE A 90 -5.36 27.81 -16.13
C PHE A 90 -5.59 28.11 -17.61
N GLY A 91 -6.46 27.36 -18.30
CA GLY A 91 -6.73 27.50 -19.73
C GLY A 91 -7.80 28.51 -20.13
N ASP A 92 -8.52 29.11 -19.17
CA ASP A 92 -9.69 29.99 -19.42
C ASP A 92 -9.36 31.49 -19.23
N GLY A 93 -8.11 31.88 -19.46
CA GLY A 93 -7.59 33.20 -19.09
C GLY A 93 -6.67 33.85 -20.10
N THR A 94 -6.89 33.66 -21.40
CA THR A 94 -6.32 34.55 -22.44
C THR A 94 -7.28 34.68 -23.61
N ASP A 95 -8.30 35.53 -23.47
CA ASP A 95 -8.90 36.22 -24.61
C ASP A 95 -9.28 37.65 -24.18
N ASN A 96 -8.76 38.60 -24.97
CA ASN A 96 -9.09 40.03 -25.07
C ASN A 96 -8.31 41.04 -24.19
N ALA A 97 -7.23 41.59 -24.76
CA ALA A 97 -7.00 43.03 -24.93
C ALA A 97 -5.95 43.30 -26.02
#